data_AF-A0A816FSW5-F1
#
_entry.id   AF-A0A816FSW5-F1
#
_cell.length_a   1.000
_cell.length_b   1.000
_cell.length_c   1.000
_cell.angle_alpha   90.00
_cell.angle_beta   90.00
_cell.angle_gamma   90.00
#
_symmetry.space_group_name_H-M   'P 1'
#
loop_
_entity.id
_entity.type
_entity.pdbx_description
1 polymer ?
#
loop_
_entity_poly.entity_id
_entity_poly.type
_entity_poly.pdbx_seq_one_letter_code
_entity_poly.pdbx_strand_id
1 'polypeptide(L)'
;MYAIHLLQNYSISTRRLPSDDDVQRAREERIRLLEERNESERLAKVELASRVGPLDSPTRVKTEVSGWRPTVDRNILVQAQELNPLVQQVYQVTEYIRQARIAGRDDEVKSLENNLKELEQALNNAQQTFDS
;
A
#
# COMPACT_ATOMS: atom_id res chain seq x y z
N MET A 1 -41.48 -21.82 33.98
CA MET A 1 -41.03 -20.86 35.01
C MET A 1 -39.53 -21.03 35.18
N TYR A 2 -38.73 -20.01 34.80
CA TYR A 2 -37.34 -19.66 35.22
C TYR A 2 -36.23 -20.75 35.23
N ALA A 3 -34.95 -20.54 34.87
CA ALA A 3 -34.17 -19.44 34.30
C ALA A 3 -32.76 -19.95 33.91
N ILE A 4 -32.27 -19.52 32.74
CA ILE A 4 -30.95 -18.93 32.41
C ILE A 4 -29.66 -19.57 32.98
N HIS A 5 -28.68 -19.86 32.11
CA HIS A 5 -27.24 -19.45 32.15
C HIS A 5 -26.58 -19.88 30.81
N LEU A 6 -26.47 -18.97 29.83
CA LEU A 6 -25.26 -18.20 29.47
C LEU A 6 -24.20 -18.97 28.65
N LEU A 7 -24.18 -18.69 27.34
CA LEU A 7 -23.00 -18.54 26.45
C LEU A 7 -23.53 -17.83 25.18
N GLN A 8 -23.82 -16.52 25.22
CA GLN A 8 -22.89 -15.44 24.87
C GLN A 8 -21.79 -15.83 23.87
N ASN A 9 -21.95 -15.31 22.65
CA ASN A 9 -20.90 -14.93 21.72
C ASN A 9 -20.12 -16.05 21.00
N TYR A 10 -20.81 -16.77 20.12
CA TYR A 10 -20.20 -17.24 18.87
C TYR A 10 -20.86 -16.55 17.67
N SER A 11 -20.88 -15.20 17.68
CA SER A 11 -20.97 -14.45 16.43
C SER A 11 -19.62 -14.55 15.74
N ILE A 12 -19.34 -15.72 15.15
CA ILE A 12 -18.26 -15.88 14.19
C ILE A 12 -18.58 -14.91 13.08
N SER A 13 -17.86 -13.79 13.10
CA SER A 13 -17.86 -12.79 12.05
C SER A 13 -17.34 -13.48 10.80
N THR A 14 -18.25 -14.10 10.04
CA THR A 14 -17.95 -14.58 8.70
C THR A 14 -17.73 -13.32 7.88
N ARG A 15 -16.46 -12.92 7.72
CA ARG A 15 -16.08 -12.04 6.62
C ARG A 15 -16.46 -12.78 5.35
N ARG A 16 -17.68 -12.57 4.85
CA ARG A 16 -18.02 -12.94 3.48
C ARG A 16 -17.03 -12.19 2.60
N LEU A 17 -16.28 -12.92 1.79
CA LEU A 17 -15.52 -12.31 0.71
C LEU A 17 -16.52 -11.43 -0.07
N PRO A 18 -16.15 -10.17 -0.39
CA PRO A 18 -16.97 -9.32 -1.26
C PRO A 18 -17.34 -10.13 -2.50
N SER A 19 -18.62 -10.19 -2.84
CA SER A 19 -19.08 -10.87 -4.05
C SER A 19 -18.40 -10.24 -5.27
N ASP A 20 -18.26 -10.97 -6.37
CA ASP A 20 -17.73 -10.38 -7.62
C ASP A 20 -18.50 -9.11 -8.01
N ASP A 21 -19.79 -9.05 -7.70
CA ASP A 21 -20.65 -7.87 -7.86
C ASP A 21 -20.25 -6.69 -6.95
N ASP A 22 -19.77 -6.95 -5.73
CA ASP A 22 -19.27 -5.92 -4.81
C ASP A 22 -17.95 -5.35 -5.30
N VAL A 23 -17.06 -6.22 -5.79
CA VAL A 23 -15.76 -5.83 -6.36
C VAL A 23 -15.96 -5.04 -7.64
N GLN A 24 -16.91 -5.44 -8.48
CA GLN A 24 -17.22 -4.74 -9.73
C GLN A 24 -17.77 -3.35 -9.47
N ARG A 25 -18.73 -3.21 -8.54
CA ARG A 25 -19.25 -1.92 -8.11
C ARG A 25 -18.17 -1.01 -7.54
N ALA A 26 -17.28 -1.55 -6.69
CA ALA A 26 -16.17 -0.79 -6.14
C ALA A 26 -15.18 -0.31 -7.22
N ARG A 27 -14.96 -1.10 -8.28
CA ARG A 27 -14.13 -0.71 -9.43
C ARG A 27 -14.77 0.41 -10.24
N GLU A 28 -16.07 0.30 -10.52
CA GLU A 28 -16.83 1.31 -11.25
C GLU A 28 -16.90 2.63 -10.48
N GLU A 29 -17.18 2.58 -9.17
CA GLU A 29 -17.14 3.77 -8.31
C GLU A 29 -15.76 4.42 -8.33
N ARG A 30 -14.70 3.62 -8.25
CA ARG A 30 -13.33 4.12 -8.32
C ARG A 30 -13.02 4.79 -9.65
N ILE A 31 -13.48 4.23 -10.77
CA ILE A 31 -13.31 4.82 -12.10
C ILE A 31 -14.07 6.15 -12.18
N ARG A 32 -15.33 6.16 -11.73
CA ARG A 32 -16.18 7.36 -11.72
C ARG A 32 -15.57 8.50 -10.91
N LEU A 33 -15.04 8.21 -9.72
CA LEU A 33 -14.37 9.21 -8.88
C LEU A 33 -13.09 9.76 -9.54
N LEU A 34 -12.34 8.90 -10.24
CA LEU A 34 -11.15 9.34 -10.97
C LEU A 34 -11.51 10.22 -12.16
N GLU A 35 -12.57 9.89 -12.89
CA GLU A 35 -13.07 10.70 -13.99
C GLU A 35 -13.60 12.04 -13.52
N GLU A 36 -14.41 12.08 -12.45
CA GLU A 36 -14.93 13.32 -11.86
C GLU A 36 -13.79 14.23 -11.36
N ARG A 37 -12.79 13.64 -10.70
CA ARG A 37 -11.59 14.35 -10.27
C ARG A 37 -10.77 14.88 -11.45
N ASN A 38 -10.61 14.09 -12.51
CA ASN A 38 -9.89 14.51 -13.72
C ASN A 38 -10.66 15.61 -14.48
N GLU A 39 -11.98 15.50 -14.58
CA GLU A 39 -12.84 16.53 -15.20
C GLU A 39 -12.80 17.83 -14.40
N SER A 40 -12.87 17.76 -13.07
CA SER A 40 -12.70 18.94 -12.21
C SER A 40 -11.32 19.60 -12.38
N GLU A 41 -10.25 18.80 -12.54
CA GLU A 41 -8.91 19.30 -12.80
C GLU A 41 -8.82 19.95 -14.19
N ARG A 42 -9.48 19.39 -15.20
CA ARG A 42 -9.52 19.95 -16.55
C ARG A 42 -10.29 21.27 -16.58
N LEU A 43 -11.45 21.35 -15.93
CA LEU A 43 -12.25 22.58 -15.84
C LEU A 43 -11.50 23.67 -15.07
N ALA A 44 -10.91 23.35 -13.93
CA ALA A 44 -10.10 24.29 -13.15
C ALA A 44 -8.87 24.77 -13.95
N LYS A 45 -8.22 23.89 -14.72
CA LYS A 45 -7.07 24.25 -15.56
C LYS A 45 -7.48 25.14 -16.74
N VAL A 46 -8.65 24.90 -17.35
CA VAL A 46 -9.20 25.75 -18.42
C VAL A 46 -9.64 27.11 -17.86
N GLU A 47 -10.28 27.15 -16.69
CA GLU A 47 -10.66 28.39 -16.01
C GLU A 47 -9.43 29.22 -15.63
N LEU A 48 -8.40 28.58 -15.08
CA LEU A 48 -7.13 29.24 -14.76
C LEU A 48 -6.41 29.74 -16.02
N ALA A 49 -6.39 28.95 -17.10
CA ALA A 49 -5.82 29.34 -18.39
C ALA A 49 -6.60 30.48 -19.08
N SER A 50 -7.88 30.67 -18.77
CA SER A 50 -8.66 31.79 -19.28
C SER A 50 -8.38 33.11 -18.54
N ARG A 51 -7.91 33.04 -17.29
CA ARG A 51 -7.59 34.20 -16.43
C ARG A 51 -6.15 34.69 -16.57
N VAL A 52 -5.24 33.80 -16.96
CA VAL A 52 -3.81 34.10 -17.13
C VAL A 52 -3.54 34.08 -18.63
N GLY A 53 -3.26 35.24 -19.25
CA GLY A 53 -2.72 35.32 -20.62
C GLY A 53 -1.44 34.48 -20.78
N PRO A 54 -0.83 34.37 -21.97
CA PRO A 54 0.27 33.45 -22.22
C PRO A 54 1.54 33.91 -21.47
N LEU A 55 1.57 33.62 -20.18
CA LEU A 55 2.65 33.93 -19.28
C LEU A 55 3.13 32.60 -18.72
N ASP A 56 4.34 32.30 -19.17
CA ASP A 56 5.31 31.35 -18.66
C ASP A 56 4.75 30.13 -17.91
N SER A 57 4.97 28.98 -18.53
CA SER A 57 4.75 27.64 -17.97
C SER A 57 4.95 27.67 -16.46
N PRO A 58 3.98 27.21 -15.63
CA PRO A 58 4.22 27.15 -14.21
C PRO A 58 5.41 26.22 -14.03
N THR A 59 6.56 26.81 -13.69
CA THR A 59 7.74 26.08 -13.25
C THR A 59 7.22 25.21 -12.13
N ARG A 60 7.03 23.92 -12.45
CA ARG A 60 6.62 22.91 -11.50
C ARG A 60 7.69 22.97 -10.43
N VAL A 61 7.41 23.67 -9.34
CA VAL A 61 8.18 23.57 -8.12
C VAL A 61 7.94 22.14 -7.70
N LYS A 62 8.81 21.25 -8.18
CA LYS A 62 9.01 19.96 -7.54
C LYS A 62 9.51 20.37 -6.17
N THR A 63 8.61 20.46 -5.20
CA THR A 63 9.00 20.25 -3.81
C THR A 63 9.57 18.84 -3.81
N GLU A 64 10.86 18.75 -4.10
CA GLU A 64 11.66 17.56 -3.89
C GLU A 64 11.65 17.38 -2.38
N VAL A 65 10.60 16.73 -1.88
CA VAL A 65 10.71 15.99 -0.64
C VAL A 65 11.84 15.02 -0.94
N SER A 66 13.03 15.31 -0.43
CA SER A 66 14.21 14.46 -0.50
C SER A 66 13.96 13.21 0.35
N GLY A 67 12.96 12.44 -0.08
CA GLY A 67 12.64 11.12 0.43
C GLY A 67 13.48 10.15 -0.36
N TRP A 68 14.27 9.36 0.35
CA TRP A 68 15.00 8.27 -0.29
C TRP A 68 14.01 7.29 -0.87
N ARG A 69 14.24 6.93 -2.12
CA ARG A 69 13.43 5.96 -2.84
C ARG A 69 14.36 4.81 -3.16
N PRO A 70 14.25 3.69 -2.45
CA PRO A 70 15.00 2.52 -2.83
C PRO A 70 14.50 2.01 -4.18
N THR A 71 15.39 1.36 -4.91
CA THR A 71 15.11 0.77 -6.22
C THR A 71 15.19 -0.74 -6.10
N VAL A 72 14.08 -1.46 -6.25
CA VAL A 72 14.16 -2.93 -6.41
C VAL A 72 14.45 -3.22 -7.87
N ASP A 73 15.48 -4.02 -8.13
CA ASP A 73 15.68 -4.53 -9.48
C ASP A 73 14.50 -5.38 -9.92
N ARG A 74 13.99 -5.12 -11.12
CA ARG A 74 12.85 -5.88 -11.66
C ARG A 74 13.17 -7.37 -11.76
N ASN A 75 14.43 -7.73 -12.00
CA ASN A 75 14.89 -9.13 -12.06
C ASN A 75 14.78 -9.82 -10.69
N ILE A 76 15.08 -9.09 -9.61
CA ILE A 76 14.95 -9.53 -8.21
C ILE A 76 13.47 -9.80 -7.88
N LEU A 77 12.57 -8.92 -8.33
CA LEU A 77 11.12 -9.10 -8.20
C LEU A 77 10.61 -10.34 -8.95
N VAL A 78 11.06 -10.56 -10.19
CA VAL A 78 10.64 -11.70 -11.02
C VAL A 78 11.11 -13.03 -10.43
N GLN A 79 12.34 -13.12 -9.91
CA GLN A 79 12.81 -14.33 -9.25
C GLN A 79 12.03 -14.64 -7.96
N ALA A 80 11.57 -13.61 -7.27
CA ALA A 80 10.78 -13.75 -6.05
C ALA A 80 9.26 -13.86 -6.29
N GLN A 81 8.79 -13.87 -7.55
CA GLN A 81 7.35 -13.98 -7.87
C GLN A 81 6.74 -15.33 -7.48
N GLU A 82 7.54 -16.39 -7.44
CA GLU A 82 7.09 -17.74 -7.05
C GLU A 82 7.09 -17.94 -5.53
N LEU A 83 7.62 -16.99 -4.77
CA LEU A 83 7.66 -17.06 -3.31
C LEU A 83 6.32 -16.62 -2.70
N ASN A 84 6.07 -17.07 -1.47
CA ASN A 84 4.97 -16.54 -0.66
C ASN A 84 5.07 -15.00 -0.59
N PRO A 85 3.96 -14.24 -0.76
CA PRO A 85 3.99 -12.78 -0.78
C PRO A 85 4.64 -12.16 0.47
N LEU A 86 4.53 -12.81 1.63
CA LEU A 86 5.19 -12.37 2.86
C LEU A 86 6.70 -12.57 2.80
N VAL A 87 7.16 -13.70 2.26
CA VAL A 87 8.59 -13.99 2.03
C VAL A 87 9.16 -13.04 0.98
N GLN A 88 8.40 -12.74 -0.07
CA GLN A 88 8.78 -11.75 -1.08
C GLN A 88 8.96 -10.36 -0.45
N GLN A 89 8.08 -9.97 0.48
CA GLN A 89 8.19 -8.69 1.18
C GLN A 89 9.41 -8.62 2.10
N VAL A 90 9.71 -9.70 2.83
CA VAL A 90 10.96 -9.82 3.62
C VAL A 90 12.17 -9.57 2.72
N TYR A 91 12.20 -10.23 1.56
CA TYR A 91 13.30 -10.07 0.61
C TYR A 91 13.43 -8.62 0.09
N GLN A 92 12.33 -7.97 -0.28
CA GLN A 92 12.35 -6.56 -0.70
C GLN A 92 12.90 -5.63 0.39
N VAL A 93 12.48 -5.83 1.64
CA VAL A 93 12.92 -5.01 2.77
C VAL A 93 14.41 -5.22 3.06
N THR A 94 14.92 -6.44 2.95
CA THR A 94 16.36 -6.68 3.11
C THR A 94 17.20 -5.94 2.07
N GLU A 95 16.73 -5.88 0.82
CA GLU A 95 17.40 -5.14 -0.24
C GLU A 95 17.32 -3.62 -0.02
N TYR A 96 16.21 -3.13 0.52
CA TYR A 96 16.08 -1.73 0.94
C TYR A 96 17.03 -1.38 2.08
N ILE A 97 17.19 -2.24 3.09
CA ILE A 97 18.15 -2.03 4.18
C ILE A 97 19.56 -1.93 3.61
N ARG A 98 19.93 -2.81 2.67
CA ARG A 98 21.24 -2.77 2.00
C ARG A 98 21.47 -1.43 1.32
N GLN A 99 20.48 -0.94 0.57
CA GLN A 99 20.55 0.35 -0.11
C GLN A 99 20.59 1.54 0.85
N ALA A 100 19.82 1.49 1.95
CA ALA A 100 19.81 2.55 2.97
C ALA A 100 21.17 2.67 3.67
N ARG A 101 21.81 1.53 3.96
CA ARG A 101 23.17 1.46 4.52
C ARG A 101 24.20 2.06 3.56
N ILE A 102 24.14 1.72 2.27
CA ILE A 102 25.05 2.28 1.25
C ILE A 102 24.83 3.79 1.09
N ALA A 103 23.58 4.24 1.19
CA ALA A 103 23.22 5.66 1.12
C ALA A 103 23.51 6.44 2.42
N GLY A 104 23.99 5.79 3.48
CA GLY A 104 24.27 6.41 4.78
C GLY A 104 23.02 6.96 5.48
N ARG A 105 21.85 6.36 5.25
CA ARG A 105 20.57 6.80 5.81
C ARG A 105 20.19 5.96 7.02
N ASP A 106 20.84 6.20 8.15
CA ASP A 106 20.68 5.41 9.38
C ASP A 106 19.24 5.42 9.93
N ASP A 107 18.49 6.50 9.75
CA ASP A 107 17.09 6.59 10.16
C ASP A 107 16.19 5.65 9.34
N GLU A 108 16.42 5.58 8.03
CA GLU A 108 15.71 4.65 7.14
C GLU A 108 16.12 3.20 7.46
N VAL A 109 17.40 2.95 7.74
CA VAL A 109 17.88 1.63 8.17
C VAL A 109 17.13 1.15 9.41
N LYS A 110 17.07 1.98 10.46
CA LYS A 110 16.33 1.63 11.70
C LYS A 110 14.85 1.39 11.43
N SER A 111 14.23 2.23 10.61
CA SER A 111 12.81 2.07 10.25
C SER A 111 12.55 0.76 9.49
N LEU A 112 13.42 0.42 8.54
CA LEU A 112 13.32 -0.81 7.76
C LEU A 112 13.65 -2.06 8.58
N GLU A 113 14.58 -1.98 9.53
CA GLU A 113 14.89 -3.08 10.46
C GLU A 113 13.69 -3.39 11.37
N ASN A 114 12.96 -2.37 11.83
CA ASN A 114 11.70 -2.57 12.55
C ASN A 114 10.65 -3.25 11.65
N ASN A 115 10.53 -2.81 10.41
CA ASN A 115 9.61 -3.42 9.45
C ASN A 115 9.96 -4.89 9.18
N LEU A 116 11.25 -5.23 9.06
CA LEU A 116 11.71 -6.60 8.89
C LEU A 116 11.29 -7.49 10.07
N LYS A 117 11.47 -7.01 11.30
CA LYS A 117 11.07 -7.73 12.51
C LYS A 117 9.57 -8.02 12.54
N GLU A 118 8.73 -7.06 12.14
CA GLU A 118 7.28 -7.26 12.04
C GLU A 118 6.91 -8.31 10.99
N LEU A 119 7.58 -8.31 9.84
CA LEU A 119 7.35 -9.29 8.77
C LEU A 119 7.76 -10.71 9.20
N GLU A 120 8.87 -10.86 9.91
CA GLU A 120 9.30 -12.15 10.47
C GLU A 120 8.33 -12.68 11.52
N GLN A 121 7.80 -11.81 12.39
CA GLN A 121 6.75 -12.18 13.34
C GLN A 121 5.48 -12.65 12.64
N ALA A 122 5.05 -11.92 11.60
CA ALA A 122 3.91 -12.33 10.78
C ALA A 122 4.15 -13.69 10.11
N LEU A 123 5.38 -13.98 9.68
CA LEU A 123 5.74 -15.25 9.05
C LEU A 123 5.67 -16.40 10.04
N ASN A 124 6.20 -16.21 11.24
CA ASN A 124 6.13 -17.20 12.32
C ASN A 124 4.68 -17.49 12.72
N ASN A 125 3.84 -16.45 12.85
CA ASN A 125 2.43 -16.61 13.18
C ASN A 125 1.67 -17.37 12.08
N ALA A 126 1.95 -17.05 10.81
CA ALA A 126 1.35 -17.76 9.67
C ALA A 126 1.75 -19.24 9.68
N GLN A 127 3.02 -19.55 9.95
CA GLN A 127 3.49 -20.94 10.04
C GLN A 127 2.79 -21.70 11.18
N GLN A 128 2.64 -21.08 12.35
CA GLN A 128 1.95 -21.69 13.51
C GLN A 128 0.47 -21.99 13.26
N THR A 129 -0.22 -21.17 12.46
CA THR A 129 -1.63 -21.43 12.10
C THR A 129 -1.82 -22.60 11.14
N PHE A 130 -0.77 -23.07 10.44
CA PHE A 130 -0.85 -24.27 9.59
C PHE A 130 -0.53 -25.57 10.34
N ASP A 131 0.16 -25.49 11.47
CA ASP A 131 0.57 -26.63 12.30
C ASP A 131 -0.39 -26.94 13.46
N SER A 132 -1.54 -26.23 13.58
CA SER A 132 -2.57 -26.43 14.62
C SER A 132 -3.91 -26.86 14.04
#